data_AF-A0A848Z6Z1-F1
#
_entry.id   AF-A0A848Z6Z1-F1
#
_cell.length_a   1.000
_cell.length_b   1.000
_cell.length_c   1.000
_cell.angle_alpha   90.00
_cell.angle_beta   90.00
_cell.angle_gamma   90.00
#
_symmetry.space_group_name_H-M   'P 1'
#
loop_
_entity.id
_entity.type
_entity.pdbx_description
1 polymer ?
#
loop_
_entity_poly.entity_id
_entity_poly.type
_entity_poly.pdbx_seq_one_letter_code
_entity_poly.pdbx_strand_id
1 'polypeptide(L)' 'MATVSSSITLDSDPDQVWAVISDVGRIAGWLPALTESWLEGDDNATRICMLPDGGRIVERIESADPQARTYT' A
#
# COMPACT_ATOMS: atom_id res chain seq x y z
N MET A 1 17.48 15.23 -7.41
CA MET A 1 16.12 14.79 -7.02
C MET A 1 16.02 14.90 -5.52
N ALA A 2 14.85 15.29 -5.00
CA ALA A 2 14.61 15.25 -3.57
C ALA A 2 14.21 13.82 -3.16
N THR A 3 14.69 13.36 -2.01
CA THR A 3 14.33 12.06 -1.42
C THR A 3 13.75 12.33 -0.04
N VAL A 4 12.68 11.61 0.31
CA VAL A 4 12.03 11.67 1.62
C VAL A 4 11.93 10.25 2.17
N SER A 5 12.17 10.09 3.48
CA SER A 5 12.00 8.83 4.20
C SER A 5 11.16 9.09 5.46
N SER A 6 10.30 8.13 5.81
CA SER A 6 9.46 8.17 7.00
C SER A 6 9.53 6.83 7.72
N SER A 7 9.52 6.86 9.05
CA SER A 7 9.58 5.67 9.89
C SER A 7 8.77 5.89 11.16
N ILE A 8 8.10 4.83 11.61
CA ILE A 8 7.38 4.78 12.89
C ILE A 8 7.74 3.49 13.61
N THR A 9 7.80 3.52 14.94
CA THR A 9 7.98 2.32 15.78
C THR A 9 6.63 1.87 16.30
N LEU A 10 6.32 0.59 16.08
CA LEU A 10 5.10 -0.05 16.56
C LEU A 10 5.48 -1.13 17.58
N ASP A 11 4.80 -1.15 18.73
CA ASP A 11 4.91 -2.24 19.70
C ASP A 11 3.96 -3.38 19.28
N SER A 12 4.29 -4.03 18.18
CA SER A 12 3.48 -5.07 17.55
C SER A 12 4.36 -6.08 16.85
N ASP A 13 3.88 -7.30 16.73
CA ASP A 13 4.62 -8.35 16.03
C ASP A 13 4.78 -8.00 14.55
N PRO A 14 6.01 -8.11 13.97
CA PRO A 14 6.25 -7.79 12.56
C PRO A 14 5.35 -8.56 11.59
N ASP A 15 4.99 -9.80 11.89
CA ASP A 15 4.11 -10.61 11.04
C ASP A 15 2.67 -10.10 11.09
N GLN A 16 2.21 -9.58 12.23
CA GLN A 16 0.90 -8.95 12.34
C GLN A 16 0.86 -7.63 11.54
N VAL A 17 1.91 -6.83 11.61
CA VAL A 17 2.01 -5.60 10.81
C VAL A 17 2.03 -5.95 9.32
N TRP A 18 2.85 -6.92 8.92
CA TRP A 18 2.96 -7.34 7.52
C TRP A 18 1.65 -7.90 6.98
N ALA A 19 0.91 -8.68 7.77
CA ALA A 19 -0.40 -9.20 7.39
C ALA A 19 -1.41 -8.10 7.02
N VAL A 20 -1.25 -6.89 7.56
CA VAL A 20 -2.08 -5.71 7.22
C VAL A 20 -1.53 -4.99 5.99
N ILE A 21 -0.23 -4.65 5.97
CA ILE A 21 0.32 -3.74 4.95
C ILE A 21 0.68 -4.44 3.63
N SER A 22 0.76 -5.77 3.61
CA SER A 22 1.06 -6.56 2.40
C SER A 22 -0.15 -6.77 1.49
N ASP A 23 -1.38 -6.53 1.98
CA ASP A 23 -2.57 -6.44 1.12
C ASP A 23 -2.56 -5.08 0.42
N VAL A 24 -1.68 -4.96 -0.59
CA VAL A 24 -1.46 -3.72 -1.34
C VAL A 24 -2.74 -3.22 -1.99
N GLY A 25 -3.70 -4.08 -2.32
CA GLY A 25 -4.99 -3.69 -2.88
C GLY A 25 -5.94 -3.08 -1.87
N ARG A 26 -5.82 -3.39 -0.57
CA ARG A 26 -6.77 -2.97 0.48
C ARG A 26 -6.22 -1.89 1.42
N ILE A 27 -5.31 -1.05 0.94
CA ILE A 27 -4.69 -0.02 1.79
C ILE A 27 -5.67 1.02 2.35
N ALA A 28 -6.81 1.27 1.69
CA ALA A 28 -7.86 2.14 2.23
C ALA A 28 -8.43 1.64 3.59
N GLY A 29 -8.23 0.36 3.93
CA GLY A 29 -8.61 -0.18 5.23
C GLY A 29 -7.76 0.32 6.40
N TRP A 30 -6.55 0.83 6.15
CA TRP A 30 -5.64 1.31 7.20
C TRP A 30 -5.08 2.71 6.95
N LEU A 31 -5.16 3.24 5.72
CA LEU A 31 -4.71 4.58 5.36
C LEU A 31 -5.91 5.55 5.28
N PRO A 32 -6.13 6.42 6.29
CA PRO A 32 -7.35 7.24 6.38
C PRO A 32 -7.51 8.29 5.27
N ALA A 33 -6.45 8.55 4.50
CA ALA A 33 -6.47 9.50 3.39
C ALA A 33 -7.21 8.98 2.15
N LEU A 34 -7.53 7.68 2.09
CA LEU A 34 -8.20 7.04 0.97
C LEU A 34 -9.64 6.64 1.34
N THR A 35 -10.55 6.72 0.38
CA THR A 35 -11.92 6.20 0.53
C THR A 35 -12.03 4.76 0.05
N GLU A 36 -11.35 4.42 -1.04
CA GLU A 36 -11.36 3.10 -1.65
C GLU A 36 -9.98 2.78 -2.23
N SER A 37 -9.65 1.49 -2.25
CA SER A 37 -8.50 0.99 -2.99
C SER A 37 -8.76 -0.43 -3.48
N TRP A 38 -8.23 -0.77 -4.66
CA TRP A 38 -8.29 -2.13 -5.20
C TRP A 38 -7.15 -2.36 -6.21
N LEU A 39 -6.85 -3.63 -6.48
CA LEU A 39 -6.04 -4.01 -7.63
C LEU A 39 -6.92 -4.11 -8.88
N GLU A 40 -6.44 -3.56 -9.98
CA GLU A 40 -7.12 -3.54 -11.27
C GLU A 40 -6.28 -4.28 -12.31
N GLY A 41 -6.95 -5.02 -13.20
CA GLY A 41 -6.32 -5.75 -14.29
C GLY A 41 -5.81 -7.14 -13.91
N ASP A 42 -5.43 -7.91 -14.93
CA ASP A 42 -4.96 -9.29 -14.78
C ASP A 42 -3.52 -9.37 -14.26
N ASP A 43 -2.79 -8.24 -14.26
CA ASP A 43 -1.40 -8.17 -13.78
C ASP A 43 -1.30 -8.19 -12.24
N ASN A 44 -2.42 -7.94 -11.55
CA ASN A 44 -2.53 -7.83 -10.10
C ASN A 44 -1.44 -6.94 -9.48
N ALA A 45 -0.95 -5.97 -10.27
CA ALA A 45 0.14 -5.07 -9.92
C ALA A 45 -0.29 -3.61 -10.05
N THR A 46 -1.33 -3.31 -10.81
CA THR A 46 -1.88 -1.96 -10.88
C THR A 46 -2.87 -1.72 -9.73
N ARG A 47 -2.56 -0.76 -8.85
CA ARG A 47 -3.42 -0.34 -7.75
C ARG A 47 -4.13 0.96 -8.08
N ILE A 48 -5.43 0.99 -7.84
CA ILE A 48 -6.26 2.19 -7.90
C ILE A 48 -6.59 2.63 -6.48
N CYS A 49 -6.46 3.93 -6.22
CA CYS A 49 -6.80 4.56 -4.94
C CYS A 49 -7.69 5.78 -5.19
N MET A 50 -8.77 5.90 -4.42
CA MET A 50 -9.70 7.04 -4.48
C MET A 50 -9.49 7.96 -3.29
N LEU A 51 -9.44 9.27 -3.57
CA LEU A 51 -9.39 10.32 -2.56
C LEU A 51 -10.81 10.81 -2.22
N PRO A 52 -11.02 11.38 -1.02
CA PRO A 52 -12.33 11.92 -0.61
C PRO A 52 -12.89 13.02 -1.51
N ASP A 53 -12.05 13.74 -2.23
CA ASP A 53 -12.43 14.79 -3.19
C ASP A 53 -12.74 14.24 -4.60
N GLY A 54 -12.73 12.92 -4.77
CA GLY A 54 -12.92 12.24 -6.05
C GLY A 54 -11.65 12.10 -6.88
N GLY A 55 -10.49 12.56 -6.40
CA GLY A 55 -9.21 12.32 -7.05
C GLY A 55 -8.90 10.82 -7.18
N ARG A 56 -8.34 10.42 -8.33
CA ARG A 56 -7.94 9.05 -8.62
C ARG A 56 -6.42 8.95 -8.76
N ILE A 57 -5.81 8.10 -7.95
CA ILE A 57 -4.39 7.75 -8.03
C ILE A 57 -4.26 6.36 -8.65
N VAL A 58 -3.31 6.20 -9.58
CA VAL A 58 -2.99 4.94 -10.25
C VAL A 58 -1.52 4.64 -9.98
N GLU A 59 -1.26 3.52 -9.33
CA GLU A 59 0.08 3.07 -8.94
C GLU A 59 0.36 1.70 -9.56
N ARG A 60 1.64 1.38 -9.77
CA ARG A 60 2.08 0.04 -10.13
C ARG A 60 3.02 -0.46 -9.04
N ILE A 61 2.77 -1.68 -8.56
CA ILE A 61 3.68 -2.43 -7.72
C ILE A 61 4.74 -3.04 -8.65
N GLU A 62 5.96 -2.53 -8.57
CA GLU A 62 7.12 -2.95 -9.37
C GLU A 62 7.77 -4.22 -8.82
N SER A 63 7.72 -4.41 -7.50
CA SER A 63 8.30 -5.58 -6.84
C SER A 63 7.58 -5.92 -5.54
N ALA A 64 7.60 -7.20 -5.17
CA ALA A 64 7.14 -7.68 -3.88
C ALA A 64 8.05 -8.83 -3.40
N ASP A 65 8.59 -8.69 -2.20
CA ASP A 65 9.34 -9.73 -1.49
C ASP A 65 8.72 -9.94 -0.10
N PRO A 66 7.88 -10.97 0.06
CA PRO A 66 7.27 -11.31 1.34
C PRO A 66 8.26 -11.75 2.42
N GLN A 67 9.42 -12.33 2.06
CA GLN A 67 10.43 -12.75 3.03
C GLN A 67 11.17 -11.54 3.60
N ALA A 68 11.50 -10.57 2.72
CA ALA A 68 12.10 -9.31 3.14
C ALA A 68 11.07 -8.32 3.74
N ARG A 69 9.77 -8.60 3.64
CA ARG A 69 8.65 -7.70 4.00
C ARG A 69 8.74 -6.35 3.28
N THR A 70 8.98 -6.39 1.96
CA THR A 70 9.11 -5.20 1.12
C THR A 70 8.25 -5.28 -0.13
N TYR A 71 7.81 -4.12 -0.60
CA TYR A 71 7.28 -3.90 -1.93
C TYR A 71 7.67 -2.50 -2.39
N THR A 72 7.69 -2.28 -3.70
CA THR A 72 7.99 -0.98 -4.33
C THR A 72 6.96 -0.68 -5.39
#